data_AF-A0A143QAN9-F1
#
_entry.id   AF-A0A143QAN9-F1
#
_cell.length_a   1.000
_cell.length_b   1.000
_cell.length_c   1.000
_cell.angle_alpha   90.00
_cell.angle_beta   90.00
_cell.angle_gamma   90.00
#
_symmetry.space_group_name_H-M   'P 1'
#
loop_
_entity.id
_entity.type
_entity.pdbx_description
1 polymer ?
#
loop_
_entity_poly.entity_id
_entity_poly.type
_entity_poly.pdbx_seq_one_letter_code
_entity_poly.pdbx_strand_id
1 'polypeptide(L)'
;MTPPPGWHPDPEGSPYLRWWDGQQWTAALHAADQGSTFPPPVAARRRQKWPWIAGGVAAAALVAVAIGAAVGGPADTDVTAAASATTSRSAVTTTSSSVPTTTTTPPLSPVTTEPVRPVVPVTTVPVTTAPPRSTAPAAAPTAAPSSGMTAAQRNAVRSAENYLSFTAFSRSGLIDQLEYEDFSTADATFAVDYLSPDYDEQAAKSAENYLEFTSFSRQGLIDQLMYEGFTLSQATYGADRAGL
;
A
#
# COMPACT_ATOMS: atom_id res chain seq x y z
N MET A 1 -5.98 22.75 39.58
CA MET A 1 -6.50 21.37 39.42
C MET A 1 -5.44 20.60 38.66
N THR A 2 -4.85 19.58 39.26
CA THR A 2 -3.91 18.68 38.56
C THR A 2 -4.69 17.69 37.70
N PRO A 3 -4.23 17.38 36.47
CA PRO A 3 -4.90 16.38 35.64
C PRO A 3 -4.80 14.99 36.30
N PRO A 4 -5.81 14.11 36.10
CA PRO A 4 -5.74 12.73 36.56
C PRO A 4 -4.62 11.96 35.83
N PRO A 5 -4.09 10.87 36.41
CA PRO A 5 -3.08 10.05 35.76
C PRO A 5 -3.57 9.54 34.40
N GLY A 6 -2.71 9.62 33.38
CA GLY A 6 -3.11 9.31 32.00
C GLY A 6 -2.15 9.84 30.95
N TRP A 7 -2.50 9.64 29.68
CA TRP A 7 -1.81 10.22 28.53
C TRP A 7 -2.27 11.66 28.30
N HIS A 8 -1.33 12.60 28.28
CA HIS A 8 -1.60 14.03 28.04
C HIS A 8 -0.64 14.60 26.98
N PRO A 9 -1.02 15.69 26.28
CA PRO A 9 -0.14 16.36 25.32
C PRO A 9 1.13 16.91 25.98
N ASP A 10 2.27 16.74 25.32
CA ASP A 10 3.56 17.23 25.81
C ASP A 10 3.64 18.78 25.77
N PRO A 11 3.88 19.47 26.90
CA PRO A 11 3.84 20.93 26.95
C PRO A 11 4.94 21.65 26.14
N GLU A 12 5.96 20.93 25.66
CA GLU A 12 6.99 21.50 24.76
C GLU A 12 6.58 21.53 23.28
N GLY A 13 5.33 21.17 22.95
CA GLY A 13 4.80 21.28 21.59
C GLY A 13 5.18 20.12 20.66
N SER A 14 5.68 19.02 21.21
CA SER A 14 5.92 17.78 20.47
C SER A 14 4.60 17.09 20.08
N PRO A 15 4.51 16.41 18.91
CA PRO A 15 3.31 15.68 18.48
C PRO A 15 3.13 14.32 19.21
N TYR A 16 3.64 14.21 20.43
CA TYR A 16 3.66 12.98 21.21
C TYR A 16 2.85 13.16 22.49
N LEU A 17 2.12 12.12 22.87
CA LEU A 17 1.49 12.02 24.18
C LEU A 17 2.53 11.53 25.20
N ARG A 18 2.52 12.13 26.38
CA ARG A 18 3.40 11.77 27.49
C ARG A 18 2.57 11.34 28.68
N TRP A 19 3.04 10.34 29.43
CA TRP A 19 2.29 9.83 30.58
C TRP A 19 2.52 10.69 31.83
N TRP A 20 1.43 11.10 32.47
CA TRP A 20 1.40 11.78 33.77
C TRP A 20 0.98 10.80 34.86
N ASP A 21 1.73 10.70 35.95
CA ASP A 21 1.44 9.75 37.05
C ASP A 21 0.54 10.35 38.16
N GLY A 22 0.16 11.62 38.05
CA GLY A 22 -0.58 12.37 39.06
C GLY A 22 0.27 13.37 39.85
N GLN A 23 1.60 13.26 39.83
CA GLN A 23 2.55 14.16 40.50
C GLN A 23 3.70 14.63 39.59
N GLN A 24 4.09 13.83 38.59
CA GLN A 24 5.20 14.11 37.66
C GLN A 24 4.99 13.45 36.29
N TRP A 25 5.71 13.95 35.29
CA TRP A 25 5.73 13.40 33.94
C TRP A 25 6.74 12.26 33.83
N THR A 26 6.35 11.10 33.32
CA THR A 26 7.27 10.00 33.08
C THR A 26 7.94 10.12 31.69
N ALA A 27 8.94 9.28 31.44
CA ALA A 27 9.65 9.22 30.17
C ALA A 27 8.92 8.38 29.09
N ALA A 28 7.72 7.87 29.38
CA ALA A 28 6.93 7.12 28.42
C ALA A 28 6.29 8.08 27.40
N LEU A 29 6.61 7.87 26.12
CA LEU A 29 6.09 8.61 24.97
C LEU A 29 5.21 7.69 24.12
N HIS A 30 4.13 8.25 23.56
CA HIS A 30 3.28 7.62 22.56
C HIS A 30 3.10 8.55 21.36
N ALA A 31 3.01 7.98 20.16
CA ALA A 31 2.50 8.72 19.00
C ALA A 31 1.04 9.12 19.29
N ALA A 32 0.69 10.38 19.05
CA ALA A 32 -0.69 10.83 19.19
C ALA A 32 -1.53 10.24 18.05
N ASP A 33 -2.37 9.26 18.38
CA ASP A 33 -3.36 8.72 17.45
C ASP A 33 -4.40 9.82 17.12
N GLN A 34 -4.68 10.01 15.84
CA GLN A 34 -5.28 11.25 15.30
C GLN A 34 -6.81 11.29 15.50
N GLY A 35 -7.24 11.42 16.76
CA GLY A 35 -8.64 11.34 17.20
C GLY A 35 -9.25 12.63 17.76
N SER A 36 -8.71 13.83 17.49
CA SER A 36 -9.40 15.12 17.77
C SER A 36 -8.73 16.33 17.08
N THR A 37 -9.55 17.16 16.43
CA THR A 37 -9.12 18.21 15.49
C THR A 37 -8.65 19.51 16.14
N PHE A 38 -7.48 20.03 15.74
CA PHE A 38 -7.20 21.47 15.63
C PHE A 38 -6.19 21.71 14.48
N PRO A 39 -6.38 22.71 13.59
CA PRO A 39 -5.57 22.84 12.38
C PRO A 39 -4.23 23.58 12.63
N PRO A 40 -3.09 23.08 12.09
CA PRO A 40 -1.82 23.80 12.12
C PRO A 40 -1.72 24.85 10.98
N PRO A 41 -0.89 25.91 11.14
CA PRO A 41 -0.59 26.85 10.06
C PRO A 41 0.32 26.21 8.99
N VAL A 42 0.10 26.63 7.75
CA VAL A 42 0.70 26.13 6.50
C VAL A 42 2.23 25.97 6.49
N ALA A 43 2.69 24.80 6.00
CA ALA A 43 4.02 24.65 5.40
C ALA A 43 3.99 23.57 4.29
N ALA A 44 4.28 23.95 3.05
CA ALA A 44 4.28 23.05 1.90
C ALA A 44 5.50 22.09 1.95
N ARG A 45 5.31 20.89 2.50
CA ARG A 45 6.34 19.85 2.53
C ARG A 45 6.39 19.16 1.16
N ARG A 46 7.50 19.35 0.41
CA ARG A 46 7.78 18.60 -0.83
C ARG A 46 7.63 17.09 -0.55
N ARG A 47 6.67 16.42 -1.19
CA ARG A 47 6.50 14.97 -1.09
C ARG A 47 7.74 14.30 -1.72
N GLN A 48 8.58 13.72 -0.88
CA GLN A 48 9.69 12.88 -1.30
C GLN A 48 9.10 11.51 -1.66
N LYS A 49 9.15 11.11 -2.94
CA LYS A 49 8.52 9.85 -3.40
C LYS A 49 9.20 8.66 -2.68
N TRP A 50 8.44 7.92 -1.87
CA TRP A 50 8.94 6.77 -1.10
C TRP A 50 8.27 5.48 -1.64
N PRO A 51 9.03 4.55 -2.24
CA PRO A 51 8.45 3.51 -3.12
C PRO A 51 8.18 2.18 -2.40
N TRP A 52 7.08 2.07 -1.66
CA TRP A 52 6.70 0.80 -0.98
C TRP A 52 5.26 0.33 -1.20
N ILE A 53 4.40 1.11 -1.87
CA ILE A 53 3.00 0.72 -2.19
C ILE A 53 2.89 0.14 -3.62
N ALA A 54 3.84 -0.71 -3.97
CA ALA A 54 3.89 -1.42 -5.27
C ALA A 54 4.03 -2.94 -5.12
N GLY A 55 3.84 -3.47 -3.90
CA GLY A 55 4.06 -4.88 -3.58
C GLY A 55 2.86 -5.81 -3.85
N GLY A 56 1.63 -5.30 -3.84
CA GLY A 56 0.41 -6.13 -3.93
C GLY A 56 -0.07 -6.44 -5.35
N VAL A 57 -0.03 -5.46 -6.26
CA VAL A 57 -0.70 -5.56 -7.58
C VAL A 57 0.23 -6.01 -8.71
N ALA A 58 1.55 -5.97 -8.51
CA ALA A 58 2.53 -6.30 -9.56
C ALA A 58 2.78 -7.81 -9.79
N ALA A 59 2.22 -8.69 -8.94
CA ALA A 59 2.52 -10.14 -8.97
C ALA A 59 1.57 -10.99 -9.84
N ALA A 60 0.37 -10.49 -10.17
CA ALA A 60 -0.65 -11.26 -10.91
C ALA A 60 -0.56 -11.15 -12.45
N ALA A 61 0.26 -10.24 -12.99
CA ALA A 61 0.26 -9.89 -14.41
C ALA A 61 1.30 -10.62 -15.29
N LEU A 62 1.94 -11.71 -14.82
CA LEU A 62 3.08 -12.34 -15.50
C LEU A 62 3.03 -13.87 -15.70
N VAL A 63 1.86 -14.53 -15.60
CA VAL A 63 1.71 -15.98 -15.89
C VAL A 63 0.53 -16.31 -16.84
N ALA A 64 0.13 -15.37 -17.69
CA ALA A 64 -1.00 -15.56 -18.63
C ALA A 64 -0.61 -15.56 -20.12
N VAL A 65 0.66 -15.87 -20.47
CA VAL A 65 1.11 -16.01 -21.87
C VAL A 65 2.03 -17.23 -22.04
N ALA A 66 1.44 -18.42 -22.04
CA ALA A 66 1.86 -19.57 -22.86
C ALA A 66 0.93 -20.78 -22.63
N ILE A 67 0.09 -21.09 -23.63
CA ILE A 67 -0.16 -22.41 -24.22
C ILE A 67 -1.38 -22.26 -25.13
N GLY A 68 -1.14 -22.23 -26.43
CA GLY A 68 -2.16 -22.13 -27.46
C GLY A 68 -1.73 -22.86 -28.72
N ALA A 69 -2.50 -23.89 -29.07
CA ALA A 69 -2.47 -24.65 -30.33
C ALA A 69 -1.22 -25.48 -30.70
N ALA A 70 -1.33 -26.79 -30.51
CA ALA A 70 -1.00 -27.75 -31.56
C ALA A 70 -2.04 -28.88 -31.56
N VAL A 71 -2.59 -29.22 -32.72
CA VAL A 71 -3.71 -30.17 -32.90
C VAL A 71 -3.21 -31.44 -33.61
N GLY A 72 -3.68 -32.62 -33.18
CA GLY A 72 -3.54 -33.88 -33.94
C GLY A 72 -3.54 -35.14 -33.07
N GLY A 73 -4.61 -35.94 -33.13
CA GLY A 73 -4.69 -37.30 -32.55
C GLY A 73 -4.25 -38.39 -33.56
N PRO A 74 -4.79 -39.63 -33.54
CA PRO A 74 -5.83 -40.18 -32.65
C PRO A 74 -5.52 -41.60 -32.10
N ALA A 75 -6.47 -42.15 -31.30
CA ALA A 75 -6.68 -43.59 -31.01
C ALA A 75 -5.53 -44.33 -30.24
N ASP A 76 -5.75 -45.41 -29.49
CA ASP A 76 -6.86 -46.37 -29.47
C ASP A 76 -7.50 -46.58 -28.08
N THR A 77 -8.65 -47.26 -28.08
CA THR A 77 -9.38 -47.68 -26.87
C THR A 77 -9.02 -49.13 -26.56
N ASP A 78 -8.72 -49.45 -25.30
CA ASP A 78 -8.83 -50.84 -24.84
C ASP A 78 -9.49 -50.92 -23.47
N VAL A 79 -10.46 -51.83 -23.37
CA VAL A 79 -11.25 -52.14 -22.19
C VAL A 79 -10.61 -53.32 -21.49
N THR A 80 -10.56 -53.37 -20.15
CA THR A 80 -10.87 -54.57 -19.33
C THR A 80 -10.91 -54.20 -17.84
N ALA A 81 -11.75 -54.89 -17.08
CA ALA A 81 -12.06 -54.65 -15.67
C ALA A 81 -11.31 -55.57 -14.69
N ALA A 82 -11.51 -55.30 -13.38
CA ALA A 82 -11.11 -56.10 -12.21
C ALA A 82 -9.59 -56.15 -11.91
N ALA A 83 -9.13 -56.05 -10.66
CA ALA A 83 -9.69 -56.62 -9.44
C ALA A 83 -9.27 -55.90 -8.15
N SER A 84 -10.03 -56.12 -7.07
CA SER A 84 -9.69 -55.69 -5.70
C SER A 84 -8.61 -56.58 -5.07
N ALA A 85 -7.66 -56.01 -4.33
CA ALA A 85 -6.98 -56.71 -3.22
C ALA A 85 -6.25 -55.77 -2.24
N THR A 86 -6.74 -55.77 -0.99
CA THR A 86 -5.93 -55.95 0.25
C THR A 86 -4.78 -54.99 0.60
N THR A 87 -5.05 -54.18 1.64
CA THR A 87 -4.23 -53.97 2.85
C THR A 87 -2.70 -54.15 2.77
N SER A 88 -1.97 -53.09 3.09
CA SER A 88 -0.82 -53.19 4.00
C SER A 88 -0.58 -51.92 4.81
N ARG A 89 -0.47 -52.11 6.14
CA ARG A 89 -0.08 -51.13 7.15
C ARG A 89 1.45 -51.10 7.21
N SER A 90 2.06 -49.92 7.13
CA SER A 90 3.40 -49.66 7.67
C SER A 90 3.51 -48.22 8.13
N ALA A 91 3.62 -48.04 9.46
CA ALA A 91 4.16 -46.83 10.03
C ALA A 91 5.68 -47.02 10.15
N VAL A 92 6.47 -46.06 9.65
CA VAL A 92 7.89 -45.95 9.96
C VAL A 92 8.15 -44.52 10.41
N THR A 93 8.51 -44.40 11.69
CA THR A 93 9.13 -43.21 12.25
C THR A 93 10.56 -43.12 11.74
N THR A 94 10.91 -42.04 11.02
CA THR A 94 12.30 -41.77 10.65
C THR A 94 12.79 -40.52 11.35
N THR A 95 13.41 -40.71 12.52
CA THR A 95 14.24 -39.69 13.16
C THR A 95 15.54 -39.56 12.38
N SER A 96 15.69 -38.50 11.58
CA SER A 96 16.97 -38.14 10.95
C SER A 96 17.60 -36.96 11.67
N SER A 97 18.73 -37.22 12.33
CA SER A 97 19.61 -36.22 12.91
C SER A 97 20.57 -35.70 11.83
N SER A 98 20.69 -34.38 11.67
CA SER A 98 21.70 -33.76 10.80
C SER A 98 22.44 -32.65 11.53
N VAL A 99 23.71 -32.92 11.82
CA VAL A 99 24.70 -32.02 12.41
C VAL A 99 24.85 -30.68 11.67
N PRO A 100 25.09 -29.55 12.38
CA PRO A 100 25.57 -28.33 11.76
C PRO A 100 27.09 -28.42 11.53
N THR A 101 27.53 -28.61 10.29
CA THR A 101 28.94 -28.47 9.91
C THR A 101 29.29 -26.99 9.71
N THR A 102 30.17 -26.47 10.56
CA THR A 102 30.78 -25.14 10.40
C THR A 102 31.83 -25.17 9.29
N THR A 103 31.54 -24.56 8.14
CA THR A 103 32.53 -24.39 7.05
C THR A 103 33.33 -23.10 7.24
N THR A 104 34.50 -23.27 7.85
CA THR A 104 35.63 -22.32 7.85
C THR A 104 36.38 -22.35 6.50
N THR A 105 37.30 -21.38 6.27
CA THR A 105 38.45 -21.39 5.30
C THR A 105 38.21 -20.59 3.99
N PRO A 106 39.21 -19.85 3.41
CA PRO A 106 40.28 -19.01 3.97
C PRO A 106 40.37 -17.60 3.28
N PRO A 107 41.35 -16.71 3.63
CA PRO A 107 41.46 -15.36 3.03
C PRO A 107 42.54 -15.21 1.93
N LEU A 108 42.27 -14.36 0.94
CA LEU A 108 43.17 -13.65 -0.01
C LEU A 108 42.33 -12.46 -0.57
N SER A 109 42.82 -11.26 -0.94
CA SER A 109 44.12 -10.58 -0.83
C SER A 109 43.88 -9.04 -0.90
N PRO A 110 44.83 -8.15 -0.52
CA PRO A 110 44.56 -6.71 -0.41
C PRO A 110 44.56 -5.96 -1.75
N VAL A 111 43.58 -5.08 -1.96
CA VAL A 111 43.62 -4.07 -3.02
C VAL A 111 44.36 -2.84 -2.52
N THR A 112 45.59 -2.69 -3.00
CA THR A 112 46.31 -1.41 -2.95
C THR A 112 45.61 -0.40 -3.85
N THR A 113 45.31 0.79 -3.34
CA THR A 113 44.98 1.97 -4.15
C THR A 113 45.65 3.18 -3.55
N GLU A 114 46.28 3.99 -4.41
CA GLU A 114 47.14 5.11 -4.04
C GLU A 114 46.42 6.26 -3.29
N PRO A 115 47.17 7.08 -2.52
CA PRO A 115 46.63 8.24 -1.84
C PRO A 115 46.31 9.38 -2.83
N VAL A 116 45.02 9.60 -3.08
CA VAL A 116 44.57 10.82 -3.77
C VAL A 116 44.82 12.04 -2.86
N ARG A 117 45.56 13.02 -3.39
CA ARG A 117 46.01 14.21 -2.66
C ARG A 117 44.84 15.02 -2.08
N PRO A 118 44.99 15.65 -0.91
CA PRO A 118 44.01 16.63 -0.44
C PRO A 118 43.98 17.82 -1.41
N VAL A 119 42.81 18.04 -2.04
CA VAL A 119 42.53 19.24 -2.81
C VAL A 119 42.42 20.43 -1.84
N VAL A 120 43.03 21.55 -2.22
CA VAL A 120 43.09 22.79 -1.43
C VAL A 120 41.70 23.33 -1.05
N PRO A 121 41.54 23.94 0.14
CA PRO A 121 40.31 24.65 0.48
C PRO A 121 40.19 25.91 -0.39
N VAL A 122 39.22 25.93 -1.30
CA VAL A 122 38.91 27.15 -2.07
C VAL A 122 38.10 28.10 -1.20
N THR A 123 38.64 29.30 -1.04
CA THR A 123 38.11 30.46 -0.33
C THR A 123 36.61 30.69 -0.55
N THR A 124 35.89 30.86 0.55
CA THR A 124 34.49 31.33 0.57
C THR A 124 34.37 32.76 0.05
N VAL A 125 33.58 32.96 -1.01
CA VAL A 125 33.03 34.28 -1.36
C VAL A 125 31.64 34.44 -0.73
N PRO A 126 31.40 35.46 0.12
CA PRO A 126 30.06 35.78 0.56
C PRO A 126 29.32 36.50 -0.57
N VAL A 127 28.50 35.78 -1.33
CA VAL A 127 27.58 36.42 -2.29
C VAL A 127 26.46 37.09 -1.52
N THR A 128 26.45 38.42 -1.60
CA THR A 128 25.48 39.33 -0.97
C THR A 128 24.03 38.98 -1.30
N THR A 129 23.21 39.01 -0.26
CA THR A 129 21.75 38.92 -0.28
C THR A 129 21.10 39.89 -1.26
N ALA A 130 20.31 39.36 -2.19
CA ALA A 130 19.22 40.09 -2.84
C ALA A 130 18.00 39.14 -2.93
N PRO A 131 16.88 39.41 -2.24
CA PRO A 131 15.71 38.56 -2.36
C PRO A 131 15.10 38.71 -3.76
N PRO A 132 14.78 37.63 -4.47
CA PRO A 132 13.92 37.73 -5.64
C PRO A 132 12.57 38.29 -5.17
N ARG A 133 12.17 39.44 -5.73
CA ARG A 133 10.85 40.02 -5.50
C ARG A 133 9.81 38.95 -5.85
N SER A 134 9.02 38.56 -4.86
CA SER A 134 7.85 37.71 -5.08
C SER A 134 6.89 38.44 -6.01
N THR A 135 6.91 38.08 -7.29
CA THR A 135 5.80 38.36 -8.20
C THR A 135 4.64 37.50 -7.74
N ALA A 136 3.76 38.10 -6.93
CA ALA A 136 2.52 37.47 -6.51
C ALA A 136 1.77 36.94 -7.75
N PRO A 137 1.30 35.68 -7.75
CA PRO A 137 0.39 35.16 -8.77
C PRO A 137 -1.00 35.79 -8.62
N ALA A 138 -1.12 37.06 -9.00
CA ALA A 138 -2.41 37.73 -9.16
C ALA A 138 -3.05 37.29 -10.50
N ALA A 139 -3.52 36.04 -10.56
CA ALA A 139 -4.24 35.50 -11.71
C ALA A 139 -5.19 34.34 -11.36
N ALA A 140 -6.13 34.61 -10.47
CA ALA A 140 -7.46 33.99 -10.46
C ALA A 140 -8.46 35.14 -10.21
N PRO A 141 -9.61 35.21 -10.91
CA PRO A 141 -10.48 34.04 -11.09
C PRO A 141 -11.19 33.92 -12.47
N THR A 142 -11.98 32.85 -12.58
CA THR A 142 -13.17 32.71 -13.46
C THR A 142 -12.94 32.60 -14.98
N ALA A 143 -12.70 31.37 -15.42
CA ALA A 143 -13.51 30.81 -16.51
C ALA A 143 -14.43 29.75 -15.88
N ALA A 144 -15.70 30.10 -15.64
CA ALA A 144 -16.70 29.13 -15.18
C ALA A 144 -17.07 28.21 -16.35
N PRO A 145 -16.90 26.87 -16.24
CA PRO A 145 -17.45 25.96 -17.23
C PRO A 145 -18.97 25.87 -17.01
N SER A 146 -19.71 26.73 -17.71
CA SER A 146 -21.18 26.64 -17.82
C SER A 146 -21.58 25.50 -18.78
N SER A 147 -21.15 24.28 -18.44
CA SER A 147 -21.53 22.96 -18.97
C SER A 147 -20.74 21.93 -18.17
N GLY A 148 -21.36 20.80 -17.81
CA GLY A 148 -20.83 19.88 -16.79
C GLY A 148 -19.38 19.42 -17.01
N MET A 149 -18.63 19.41 -15.91
CA MET A 149 -17.29 18.80 -15.74
C MET A 149 -16.09 19.53 -16.41
N THR A 150 -15.05 19.83 -15.62
CA THR A 150 -13.78 20.38 -16.14
C THR A 150 -13.03 19.36 -17.01
N ALA A 151 -11.98 19.80 -17.71
CA ALA A 151 -11.10 18.87 -18.43
C ALA A 151 -10.30 17.94 -17.49
N ALA A 152 -9.86 18.46 -16.34
CA ALA A 152 -9.14 17.66 -15.33
C ALA A 152 -10.06 16.58 -14.72
N GLN A 153 -11.28 16.97 -14.35
CA GLN A 153 -12.32 16.04 -13.87
C GLN A 153 -12.67 14.97 -14.90
N ARG A 154 -12.83 15.32 -16.19
CA ARG A 154 -13.09 14.32 -17.26
C ARG A 154 -11.95 13.33 -17.43
N ASN A 155 -10.70 13.77 -17.24
CA ASN A 155 -9.55 12.87 -17.29
C ASN A 155 -9.52 11.95 -16.05
N ALA A 156 -9.77 12.50 -14.85
CA ALA A 156 -9.84 11.73 -13.61
C ALA A 156 -10.96 10.68 -13.63
N VAL A 157 -12.15 11.02 -14.14
CA VAL A 157 -13.26 10.08 -14.37
C VAL A 157 -12.82 8.93 -15.28
N ARG A 158 -12.18 9.23 -16.41
CA ARG A 158 -11.70 8.19 -17.34
C ARG A 158 -10.62 7.31 -16.72
N SER A 159 -9.68 7.87 -15.94
CA SER A 159 -8.71 7.05 -15.19
C SER A 159 -9.41 6.12 -14.20
N ALA A 160 -10.38 6.64 -13.43
CA ALA A 160 -11.16 5.85 -12.47
C ALA A 160 -11.97 4.71 -13.14
N GLU A 161 -12.62 4.99 -14.28
CA GLU A 161 -13.29 3.97 -15.12
C GLU A 161 -12.32 2.87 -15.55
N ASN A 162 -11.13 3.25 -16.03
CA ASN A 162 -10.11 2.29 -16.46
C ASN A 162 -9.62 1.42 -15.30
N TYR A 163 -9.38 2.00 -14.12
CA TYR A 163 -8.97 1.25 -12.93
C TYR A 163 -10.04 0.24 -12.49
N LEU A 164 -11.29 0.68 -12.35
CA LEU A 164 -12.44 -0.17 -12.00
C LEU A 164 -12.75 -1.26 -13.04
N SER A 165 -12.23 -1.14 -14.27
CA SER A 165 -12.34 -2.18 -15.29
C SER A 165 -11.31 -3.32 -15.16
N PHE A 166 -10.21 -3.09 -14.44
CA PHE A 166 -9.11 -4.04 -14.30
C PHE A 166 -9.01 -4.66 -12.89
N THR A 167 -9.30 -3.89 -11.84
CA THR A 167 -9.25 -4.38 -10.46
C THR A 167 -10.31 -3.70 -9.60
N ALA A 168 -10.69 -4.36 -8.51
CA ALA A 168 -11.56 -3.78 -7.50
C ALA A 168 -10.84 -2.69 -6.70
N PHE A 169 -11.58 -1.69 -6.24
CA PHE A 169 -11.10 -0.63 -5.36
C PHE A 169 -12.17 -0.21 -4.34
N SER A 170 -11.71 0.14 -3.13
CA SER A 170 -12.51 0.93 -2.18
C SER A 170 -12.64 2.38 -2.65
N ARG A 171 -13.60 3.13 -2.09
CA ARG A 171 -13.77 4.57 -2.42
C ARG A 171 -12.50 5.37 -2.13
N SER A 172 -11.86 5.16 -0.97
CA SER A 172 -10.61 5.85 -0.63
C SER A 172 -9.44 5.37 -1.47
N GLY A 173 -9.30 4.06 -1.68
CA GLY A 173 -8.21 3.50 -2.48
C GLY A 173 -8.19 4.01 -3.93
N LEU A 174 -9.37 4.20 -4.54
CA LEU A 174 -9.46 4.79 -5.88
C LEU A 174 -9.12 6.29 -5.90
N ILE A 175 -9.47 7.04 -4.85
CA ILE A 175 -9.07 8.46 -4.71
C ILE A 175 -7.54 8.55 -4.54
N ASP A 176 -6.96 7.74 -3.66
CA ASP A 176 -5.52 7.70 -3.39
C ASP A 176 -4.72 7.28 -4.64
N GLN A 177 -5.26 6.35 -5.43
CA GLN A 177 -4.68 5.92 -6.71
C GLN A 177 -4.65 7.07 -7.74
N LEU A 178 -5.70 7.90 -7.82
CA LEU A 178 -5.69 9.09 -8.68
C LEU A 178 -4.77 10.19 -8.14
N GLU A 179 -4.69 10.41 -6.82
CA GLU A 179 -3.71 11.34 -6.24
C GLU A 179 -2.26 10.90 -6.54
N TYR A 180 -2.01 9.59 -6.59
CA TYR A 180 -0.71 9.04 -6.98
C TYR A 180 -0.36 9.31 -8.46
N GLU A 181 -1.37 9.39 -9.33
CA GLU A 181 -1.24 9.85 -10.73
C GLU A 181 -1.13 11.40 -10.86
N ASP A 182 -0.86 12.12 -9.76
CA ASP A 182 -0.76 13.58 -9.70
C ASP A 182 -2.09 14.33 -10.05
N PHE A 183 -3.27 13.67 -9.99
CA PHE A 183 -4.56 14.37 -9.98
C PHE A 183 -4.75 15.15 -8.66
N SER A 184 -5.50 16.25 -8.71
CA SER A 184 -5.84 16.97 -7.48
C SER A 184 -6.85 16.18 -6.64
N THR A 185 -6.78 16.27 -5.30
CA THR A 185 -7.77 15.67 -4.38
C THR A 185 -9.21 16.00 -4.76
N ALA A 186 -9.45 17.22 -5.26
CA ALA A 186 -10.76 17.68 -5.69
C ALA A 186 -11.24 17.00 -6.98
N ASP A 187 -10.36 16.84 -7.98
CA ASP A 187 -10.70 16.15 -9.22
C ASP A 187 -10.84 14.62 -9.01
N ALA A 188 -9.98 14.04 -8.17
CA ALA A 188 -10.01 12.63 -7.79
C ALA A 188 -11.30 12.27 -7.01
N THR A 189 -11.62 13.03 -5.96
CA THR A 189 -12.86 12.85 -5.19
C THR A 189 -14.08 13.03 -6.09
N PHE A 190 -14.09 14.09 -6.92
CA PHE A 190 -15.17 14.32 -7.87
C PHE A 190 -15.34 13.17 -8.87
N ALA A 191 -14.25 12.60 -9.38
CA ALA A 191 -14.31 11.50 -10.34
C ALA A 191 -14.94 10.23 -9.73
N VAL A 192 -14.50 9.89 -8.53
CA VAL A 192 -14.96 8.70 -7.80
C VAL A 192 -16.42 8.85 -7.35
N ASP A 193 -16.83 10.05 -6.94
CA ASP A 193 -18.24 10.35 -6.61
C ASP A 193 -19.15 10.48 -7.84
N TYR A 194 -18.60 10.93 -8.98
CA TYR A 194 -19.36 11.00 -10.25
C TYR A 194 -19.67 9.62 -10.81
N LEU A 195 -18.73 8.66 -10.70
CA LEU A 195 -18.94 7.29 -11.13
C LEU A 195 -19.84 6.51 -10.19
N SER A 196 -19.74 6.75 -8.87
CA SER A 196 -20.54 6.10 -7.83
C SER A 196 -20.75 4.59 -8.06
N PRO A 197 -19.68 3.79 -8.27
CA PRO A 197 -19.81 2.35 -8.42
C PRO A 197 -20.43 1.72 -7.16
N ASP A 198 -21.03 0.54 -7.33
CA ASP A 198 -21.49 -0.26 -6.20
C ASP A 198 -20.26 -0.78 -5.40
N TYR A 199 -20.00 -0.16 -4.25
CA TYR A 199 -18.84 -0.48 -3.42
C TYR A 199 -19.00 -1.76 -2.60
N ASP A 200 -20.21 -2.27 -2.41
CA ASP A 200 -20.44 -3.60 -1.82
C ASP A 200 -20.00 -4.67 -2.85
N GLU A 201 -20.36 -4.49 -4.13
CA GLU A 201 -19.87 -5.32 -5.23
C GLU A 201 -18.36 -5.16 -5.52
N GLN A 202 -17.77 -3.97 -5.31
CA GLN A 202 -16.30 -3.83 -5.34
C GLN A 202 -15.63 -4.60 -4.18
N ALA A 203 -16.21 -4.58 -2.98
CA ALA A 203 -15.67 -5.34 -1.86
C ALA A 203 -15.75 -6.86 -2.10
N ALA A 204 -16.84 -7.35 -2.68
CA ALA A 204 -16.97 -8.76 -3.09
C ALA A 204 -15.91 -9.17 -4.12
N LYS A 205 -15.65 -8.35 -5.14
CA LYS A 205 -14.59 -8.61 -6.13
C LYS A 205 -13.19 -8.58 -5.53
N SER A 206 -12.91 -7.65 -4.60
CA SER A 206 -11.62 -7.66 -3.89
C SER A 206 -11.50 -8.92 -3.02
N ALA A 207 -12.56 -9.31 -2.30
CA ALA A 207 -12.62 -10.51 -1.49
C ALA A 207 -12.31 -11.79 -2.30
N GLU A 208 -12.96 -11.95 -3.45
CA GLU A 208 -12.73 -13.06 -4.39
C GLU A 208 -11.28 -13.08 -4.90
N ASN A 209 -10.76 -11.93 -5.35
CA ASN A 209 -9.37 -11.79 -5.81
C ASN A 209 -8.35 -12.17 -4.71
N TYR A 210 -8.57 -11.75 -3.46
CA TYR A 210 -7.69 -12.14 -2.35
C TYR A 210 -7.70 -13.65 -2.11
N LEU A 211 -8.87 -14.28 -2.17
CA LEU A 211 -9.02 -15.72 -1.95
C LEU A 211 -8.47 -16.59 -3.09
N GLU A 212 -8.35 -16.06 -4.31
CA GLU A 212 -7.66 -16.75 -5.42
C GLU A 212 -6.17 -16.97 -5.10
N PHE A 213 -5.51 -16.00 -4.46
CA PHE A 213 -4.06 -16.06 -4.19
C PHE A 213 -3.68 -16.43 -2.76
N THR A 214 -4.55 -16.21 -1.77
CA THR A 214 -4.25 -16.45 -0.34
C THR A 214 -5.49 -16.87 0.43
N SER A 215 -5.37 -17.89 1.28
CA SER A 215 -6.47 -18.32 2.16
C SER A 215 -6.60 -17.40 3.37
N PHE A 216 -7.79 -16.86 3.60
CA PHE A 216 -8.14 -16.08 4.79
C PHE A 216 -9.21 -16.77 5.65
N SER A 217 -9.29 -16.41 6.94
CA SER A 217 -10.51 -16.62 7.72
C SER A 217 -11.50 -15.48 7.43
N ARG A 218 -12.81 -15.68 7.69
CA ARG A 218 -13.83 -14.63 7.49
C ARG A 218 -13.44 -13.30 8.11
N GLN A 219 -13.02 -13.31 9.38
CA GLN A 219 -12.59 -12.09 10.07
C GLN A 219 -11.32 -11.50 9.45
N GLY A 220 -10.32 -12.33 9.12
CA GLY A 220 -9.09 -11.84 8.50
C GLY A 220 -9.32 -11.20 7.13
N LEU A 221 -10.29 -11.69 6.36
CA LEU A 221 -10.67 -11.08 5.08
C LEU A 221 -11.41 -9.75 5.28
N ILE A 222 -12.30 -9.66 6.27
CA ILE A 222 -12.95 -8.40 6.66
C ILE A 222 -11.92 -7.36 7.08
N ASP A 223 -10.98 -7.74 7.94
CA ASP A 223 -9.90 -6.86 8.41
C ASP A 223 -9.00 -6.40 7.24
N GLN A 224 -8.71 -7.29 6.28
CA GLN A 224 -7.95 -6.97 5.07
C GLN A 224 -8.67 -5.96 4.17
N LEU A 225 -9.97 -6.14 3.92
CA LEU A 225 -10.77 -5.22 3.11
C LEU A 225 -10.93 -3.85 3.83
N MET A 226 -11.07 -3.86 5.15
CA MET A 226 -11.04 -2.62 5.94
C MET A 226 -9.69 -1.90 5.85
N TYR A 227 -8.57 -2.64 5.81
CA TYR A 227 -7.24 -2.07 5.58
C TYR A 227 -7.10 -1.46 4.17
N GLU A 228 -7.76 -2.03 3.15
CA GLU A 228 -7.89 -1.40 1.82
C GLU A 228 -8.82 -0.18 1.80
N GLY A 229 -9.49 0.17 2.91
CA GLY A 229 -10.37 1.32 3.03
C GLY A 229 -11.83 1.05 2.68
N PHE A 230 -12.27 -0.21 2.57
CA PHE A 230 -13.70 -0.52 2.59
C PHE A 230 -14.28 -0.26 3.99
N THR A 231 -15.54 0.16 4.03
CA THR A 231 -16.27 0.26 5.31
C THR A 231 -16.53 -1.14 5.88
N LEU A 232 -16.76 -1.26 7.19
CA LEU A 232 -17.06 -2.55 7.83
C LEU A 232 -18.23 -3.29 7.17
N SER A 233 -19.29 -2.58 6.74
CA SER A 233 -20.43 -3.19 6.04
C SER A 233 -20.04 -3.75 4.68
N GLN A 234 -19.27 -3.00 3.89
CA GLN A 234 -18.74 -3.43 2.59
C GLN A 234 -17.80 -4.64 2.74
N ALA A 235 -16.85 -4.58 3.68
CA ALA A 235 -15.93 -5.66 3.97
C ALA A 235 -16.67 -6.94 4.42
N THR A 236 -17.69 -6.79 5.27
CA THR A 236 -18.54 -7.92 5.71
C THR A 236 -19.32 -8.52 4.55
N TYR A 237 -19.96 -7.68 3.73
CA TYR A 237 -20.66 -8.11 2.52
C TYR A 237 -19.71 -8.86 1.57
N GLY A 238 -18.51 -8.32 1.32
CA GLY A 238 -17.52 -8.94 0.46
C GLY A 238 -17.11 -10.35 0.93
N ALA A 239 -16.84 -10.50 2.22
CA ALA A 239 -16.53 -11.81 2.81
C ALA A 239 -17.71 -12.81 2.71
N ASP A 240 -18.93 -12.35 3.00
CA ASP A 240 -20.15 -13.19 2.89
C ASP A 240 -20.42 -13.63 1.44
N ARG A 241 -20.19 -12.73 0.45
CA ARG A 241 -20.36 -13.03 -0.98
C ARG A 241 -19.31 -14.00 -1.50
N ALA A 242 -18.08 -13.91 -0.97
CA ALA A 242 -16.99 -14.83 -1.25
C ALA A 242 -17.12 -16.19 -0.51
N GLY A 243 -18.15 -16.37 0.32
CA GLY A 243 -18.54 -17.65 0.92
C GLY A 243 -17.92 -17.96 2.28
N LEU A 244 -17.52 -16.95 3.06
CA LEU A 244 -16.89 -17.09 4.38
C LEU A 244 -17.78 -16.72 5.57
#